data_AF-A0A7K0KBC4-F1
#
_entry.id   AF-A0A7K0KBC4-F1
#
_cell.length_a   1.000
_cell.length_b   1.000
_cell.length_c   1.000
_cell.angle_alpha   90.00
_cell.angle_beta   90.00
_cell.angle_gamma   90.00
#
_symmetry.space_group_name_H-M   'P 1'
#
loop_
_entity.id
_entity.type
_entity.pdbx_description
1 polymer ?
#
loop_
_entity_poly.entity_id
_entity_poly.type
_entity_poly.pdbx_seq_one_letter_code
_entity_poly.pdbx_strand_id
1 'polypeptide(L)'
;MKTTPYLLLLIGLLNLLTFSSCSDDDKDISADTNIPITGYWQIAGTSIENGADINGDGAVEGIVVHDDGTVSEWQYTQTSEDPFNLGYKTGTWTVDNNHYMMLLSKGNGKHYTVTVAGNNNEKMYLAYNGKTSVVPFYRIQHLPGDGDSMMEMMAQMKFSGIQMSDLAGYWELTSNDNPNGVGNGIYIDEQGNVSNVIQIYGAYNYNKIDYHSGKVSTPDGYLVFPYSGTDYYLFAISKDILLATANGQKVEKFVRKDIPNEITRIEEVISSKVPEQLIGTWETTHYKILADGKAIIDEDIIPSSYYSTYNKLSFSRNHTVNQYSTYDTDYHNSYYFTVEGNNLLTSSSLNGLVSPGSDYSKKEQIEFISDTEMTLTHDNGGAQTAIYTYHKIQ
;
A
#
# COMPACT_ATOMS: atom_id res chain seq x y z
N MET A 1 9.97 -1.26 -31.63
CA MET A 1 10.70 -2.37 -31.00
C MET A 1 11.82 -1.77 -30.16
N LYS A 2 11.60 -1.64 -28.84
CA LYS A 2 12.60 -1.13 -27.89
C LYS A 2 12.97 -2.28 -26.96
N THR A 3 14.24 -2.57 -26.91
CA THR A 3 14.88 -3.66 -26.18
C THR A 3 14.91 -3.40 -24.68
N THR A 4 14.48 -4.41 -23.92
CA THR A 4 14.54 -4.58 -22.47
C THR A 4 15.97 -4.48 -21.92
N PRO A 5 16.25 -3.75 -20.82
CA PRO A 5 17.54 -3.83 -20.14
C PRO A 5 17.38 -4.13 -18.65
N TYR A 6 17.12 -5.38 -18.25
CA TYR A 6 17.31 -5.82 -16.86
C TYR A 6 17.64 -7.31 -16.85
N LEU A 7 18.86 -7.63 -17.29
CA LEU A 7 19.46 -8.93 -17.10
C LEU A 7 20.97 -8.75 -17.17
N LEU A 8 21.63 -8.61 -16.02
CA LEU A 8 23.05 -8.91 -15.91
C LEU A 8 23.37 -9.38 -14.48
N LEU A 9 23.37 -10.71 -14.36
CA LEU A 9 24.27 -11.40 -13.44
C LEU A 9 25.68 -10.82 -13.61
N LEU A 10 26.24 -10.31 -12.52
CA LEU A 10 27.37 -10.98 -11.88
C LEU A 10 28.60 -11.27 -12.76
N ILE A 11 29.06 -10.31 -13.56
CA ILE A 11 30.39 -10.37 -14.19
C ILE A 11 31.48 -9.93 -13.20
N GLY A 12 31.18 -9.00 -12.28
CA GLY A 12 32.11 -8.55 -11.24
C GLY A 12 32.53 -9.64 -10.27
N LEU A 13 31.56 -10.40 -9.73
CA LEU A 13 31.85 -11.51 -8.80
C LEU A 13 32.62 -12.65 -9.49
N LEU A 14 32.42 -12.90 -10.80
CA LEU A 14 33.16 -13.92 -11.56
C LEU A 14 34.62 -13.53 -11.83
N ASN A 15 34.91 -12.25 -12.08
CA ASN A 15 36.29 -11.77 -12.28
C ASN A 15 37.09 -11.75 -10.96
N LEU A 16 36.44 -11.46 -9.83
CA LEU A 16 37.03 -11.59 -8.49
C LEU A 16 37.23 -13.06 -8.06
N LEU A 17 36.30 -13.95 -8.42
CA LEU A 17 36.39 -15.39 -8.13
C LEU A 17 37.45 -16.13 -8.98
N THR A 18 37.90 -15.54 -10.10
CA THR A 18 38.94 -16.11 -10.97
C THR A 18 40.32 -15.49 -10.77
N PHE A 19 40.41 -14.34 -10.10
CA PHE A 19 41.68 -13.64 -9.82
C PHE A 19 41.77 -13.16 -8.37
N SER A 20 41.90 -14.11 -7.43
CA SER A 20 42.42 -13.84 -6.10
C SER A 20 43.05 -15.11 -5.55
N SER A 21 44.32 -15.31 -5.93
CA SER A 21 45.28 -16.04 -5.10
C SER A 21 46.27 -15.01 -4.55
N CYS A 22 45.78 -14.08 -3.73
CA CYS A 22 46.68 -13.30 -2.89
C CYS A 22 46.72 -13.96 -1.51
N SER A 23 47.90 -14.48 -1.19
CA SER A 23 48.27 -14.95 0.14
C SER A 23 48.37 -13.74 1.09
N ASP A 24 47.24 -13.21 1.51
CA ASP A 24 47.20 -12.47 2.77
C ASP A 24 46.93 -13.51 3.86
N ASP A 25 48.01 -14.10 4.37
CA ASP A 25 48.01 -14.86 5.63
C ASP A 25 47.78 -13.88 6.79
N ASP A 26 46.58 -13.31 6.85
CA ASP A 26 46.15 -12.44 7.95
C ASP A 26 45.78 -13.34 9.14
N LYS A 27 46.76 -13.57 10.02
CA LYS A 27 46.71 -14.57 11.10
C LYS A 27 45.66 -14.27 12.18
N ASP A 28 45.07 -13.08 12.15
CA ASP A 28 44.06 -12.63 13.11
C ASP A 28 42.62 -12.89 12.64
N ILE A 29 42.45 -13.58 11.51
CA ILE A 29 41.15 -13.81 10.89
C ILE A 29 40.85 -15.32 10.90
N SER A 30 39.81 -15.70 11.63
CA SER A 30 39.40 -17.10 11.77
C SER A 30 37.92 -17.28 11.46
N ALA A 31 37.55 -18.48 11.02
CA ALA A 31 36.16 -18.91 10.97
C ALA A 31 35.66 -19.12 12.41
N ASP A 32 35.26 -18.02 13.05
CA ASP A 32 34.69 -18.02 14.39
C ASP A 32 33.30 -17.36 14.37
N THR A 33 32.31 -18.11 14.82
CA THR A 33 30.92 -17.65 14.98
C THR A 33 30.70 -16.80 16.24
N ASN A 34 31.73 -16.62 17.07
CA ASN A 34 31.66 -15.71 18.22
C ASN A 34 31.69 -14.23 17.81
N ILE A 35 32.13 -13.93 16.58
CA ILE A 35 32.14 -12.57 16.05
C ILE A 35 30.93 -12.41 15.12
N PRO A 36 29.93 -11.58 15.48
CA PRO A 36 28.73 -11.39 14.68
C PRO A 36 29.04 -10.91 13.26
N ILE A 37 28.32 -11.46 12.29
CA ILE A 37 28.38 -11.05 10.88
C ILE A 37 27.26 -10.09 10.48
N THR A 38 26.30 -9.81 11.36
CA THR A 38 25.21 -8.86 11.10
C THR A 38 25.76 -7.46 10.86
N GLY A 39 25.23 -6.77 9.84
CA GLY A 39 25.65 -5.41 9.47
C GLY A 39 25.91 -5.23 7.97
N TYR A 40 26.51 -4.09 7.63
CA TYR A 40 26.79 -3.66 6.26
C TYR A 40 28.20 -4.04 5.84
N TRP A 41 28.31 -4.67 4.69
CA TRP A 41 29.56 -5.17 4.13
C TRP A 41 29.70 -4.76 2.68
N GLN A 42 30.87 -4.26 2.28
CA GLN A 42 31.21 -3.92 0.91
C GLN A 42 32.26 -4.85 0.34
N ILE A 43 32.13 -5.19 -0.94
CA ILE A 43 33.09 -6.02 -1.66
C ILE A 43 34.41 -5.25 -1.83
N ALA A 44 35.54 -5.88 -1.51
CA ALA A 44 36.85 -5.29 -1.72
C ALA A 44 37.13 -5.02 -3.21
N GLY A 45 37.66 -3.84 -3.53
CA GLY A 45 37.91 -3.39 -4.90
C GLY A 45 36.87 -2.42 -5.46
N THR A 46 35.76 -2.19 -4.75
CA THR A 46 34.84 -1.08 -4.98
C THR A 46 35.17 0.05 -3.98
N SER A 47 36.05 1.00 -4.30
CA SER A 47 36.49 2.02 -3.32
C SER A 47 35.52 3.20 -3.24
N ILE A 48 34.92 3.43 -2.08
CA ILE A 48 34.13 4.63 -1.75
C ILE A 48 34.99 5.91 -1.77
N GLU A 49 36.29 5.81 -1.53
CA GLU A 49 37.20 6.97 -1.46
C GLU A 49 37.41 7.70 -2.81
N ASN A 50 36.95 7.13 -3.94
CA ASN A 50 37.08 7.74 -5.27
C ASN A 50 35.75 8.00 -6.00
N GLY A 51 34.59 7.85 -5.33
CA GLY A 51 33.29 8.29 -5.86
C GLY A 51 32.89 7.69 -7.23
N ALA A 52 32.92 6.37 -7.37
CA ALA A 52 32.50 5.69 -8.61
C ALA A 52 31.72 4.41 -8.23
N ASP A 53 30.48 4.22 -8.66
CA ASP A 53 30.18 3.40 -9.85
C ASP A 53 31.40 3.16 -10.78
N ILE A 54 32.22 2.16 -10.47
CA ILE A 54 33.50 1.94 -11.14
C ILE A 54 33.34 1.50 -12.61
N ASN A 55 32.14 1.23 -13.12
CA ASN A 55 31.97 0.95 -14.55
C ASN A 55 30.63 1.38 -15.20
N GLY A 56 29.66 1.91 -14.47
CA GLY A 56 28.37 2.31 -15.06
C GLY A 56 27.45 1.14 -15.40
N ASP A 57 27.70 -0.07 -14.86
CA ASP A 57 27.03 -1.30 -15.31
C ASP A 57 25.84 -1.75 -14.46
N GLY A 58 25.65 -1.15 -13.28
CA GLY A 58 24.57 -1.48 -12.37
C GLY A 58 24.81 -2.69 -11.45
N ALA A 59 26.06 -3.04 -11.14
CA ALA A 59 26.39 -4.20 -10.30
C ALA A 59 26.24 -3.98 -8.78
N VAL A 60 26.01 -5.08 -8.06
CA VAL A 60 25.99 -5.14 -6.58
C VAL A 60 27.34 -4.72 -6.00
N GLU A 61 27.31 -3.81 -5.02
CA GLU A 61 28.50 -3.25 -4.37
C GLU A 61 28.75 -3.85 -2.98
N GLY A 62 27.73 -4.47 -2.39
CA GLY A 62 27.87 -5.14 -1.10
C GLY A 62 26.62 -5.91 -0.67
N ILE A 63 26.66 -6.36 0.59
CA ILE A 63 25.56 -7.07 1.24
C ILE A 63 25.25 -6.48 2.61
N VAL A 64 23.99 -6.60 3.02
CA VAL A 64 23.50 -6.38 4.38
C VAL A 64 23.12 -7.74 4.94
N VAL A 65 23.74 -8.12 6.05
CA VAL A 65 23.42 -9.35 6.79
C VAL A 65 22.48 -8.97 7.93
N HIS A 66 21.24 -9.44 7.87
CA HIS A 66 20.19 -9.12 8.82
C HIS A 66 20.18 -10.11 10.00
N ASP A 67 19.68 -9.69 11.15
CA ASP A 67 19.58 -10.55 12.34
C ASP A 67 18.55 -11.68 12.20
N ASP A 68 17.57 -11.51 11.30
CA ASP A 68 16.52 -12.48 11.01
C ASP A 68 16.95 -13.68 10.14
N GLY A 69 18.25 -13.81 9.86
CA GLY A 69 18.79 -14.89 9.04
C GLY A 69 18.75 -14.60 7.53
N THR A 70 18.36 -13.39 7.10
CA THR A 70 18.33 -13.02 5.68
C THR A 70 19.51 -12.15 5.28
N VAL A 71 19.77 -12.08 3.98
CA VAL A 71 20.81 -11.24 3.37
C VAL A 71 20.17 -10.42 2.26
N SER A 72 20.53 -9.14 2.17
CA SER A 72 20.15 -8.25 1.07
C SER A 72 21.38 -7.75 0.34
N GLU A 73 21.37 -7.80 -0.99
CA GLU A 73 22.37 -7.13 -1.82
C GLU A 73 22.07 -5.63 -1.90
N TRP A 74 23.09 -4.77 -1.94
CA TRP A 74 22.91 -3.34 -2.14
C TRP A 74 23.82 -2.78 -3.23
N GLN A 75 23.39 -1.68 -3.83
CA GLN A 75 24.07 -0.98 -4.92
C GLN A 75 23.91 0.53 -4.75
N TYR A 76 24.98 1.31 -4.94
CA TYR A 76 24.91 2.77 -5.06
C TYR A 76 24.39 3.21 -6.43
N THR A 77 23.46 4.16 -6.44
CA THR A 77 22.76 4.64 -7.65
C THR A 77 23.21 6.03 -8.10
N GLN A 78 24.09 6.69 -7.34
CA GLN A 78 24.54 8.08 -7.53
C GLN A 78 23.43 9.15 -7.51
N THR A 79 22.18 8.81 -7.19
CA THR A 79 21.10 9.80 -7.10
C THR A 79 21.10 10.44 -5.71
N SER A 80 20.88 11.76 -5.64
CA SER A 80 20.91 12.49 -4.36
C SER A 80 19.71 12.16 -3.46
N GLU A 81 18.59 11.70 -4.02
CA GLU A 81 17.35 11.45 -3.28
C GLU A 81 17.19 9.99 -2.84
N ASP A 82 17.79 9.04 -3.59
CA ASP A 82 17.76 7.61 -3.27
C ASP A 82 19.10 6.97 -3.64
N PRO A 83 20.19 7.29 -2.91
CA PRO A 83 21.53 6.93 -3.33
C PRO A 83 21.80 5.43 -3.34
N PHE A 84 20.90 4.57 -2.84
CA PHE A 84 21.12 3.13 -2.72
C PHE A 84 19.88 2.30 -3.07
N ASN A 85 20.06 1.29 -3.93
CA ASN A 85 19.07 0.24 -4.14
C ASN A 85 19.39 -0.95 -3.23
N LEU A 86 18.38 -1.43 -2.50
CA LEU A 86 18.46 -2.64 -1.70
C LEU A 86 17.61 -3.76 -2.33
N GLY A 87 18.21 -4.94 -2.53
CA GLY A 87 17.54 -6.15 -2.96
C GLY A 87 16.70 -6.77 -1.84
N TYR A 88 15.51 -7.26 -2.18
CA TYR A 88 14.64 -7.94 -1.22
C TYR A 88 15.18 -9.32 -0.87
N LYS A 89 15.68 -9.49 0.37
CA LYS A 89 16.04 -10.78 0.99
C LYS A 89 16.66 -11.75 -0.02
N THR A 90 17.64 -11.28 -0.77
CA THR A 90 18.26 -11.96 -1.92
C THR A 90 19.06 -13.19 -1.51
N GLY A 91 19.24 -13.39 -0.21
CA GLY A 91 19.94 -14.52 0.36
C GLY A 91 19.50 -14.86 1.78
N THR A 92 20.12 -15.89 2.34
CA THR A 92 19.95 -16.31 3.73
C THR A 92 21.29 -16.66 4.35
N TRP A 93 21.37 -16.70 5.68
CA TRP A 93 22.52 -17.20 6.38
C TRP A 93 22.11 -18.07 7.57
N THR A 94 22.97 -19.02 7.90
CA THR A 94 22.80 -19.96 9.01
C THR A 94 24.15 -20.24 9.66
N VAL A 95 24.14 -20.85 10.85
CA VAL A 95 25.34 -21.35 11.51
C VAL A 95 25.42 -22.85 11.29
N ASP A 96 26.54 -23.33 10.75
CA ASP A 96 26.89 -24.74 10.65
C ASP A 96 28.20 -24.99 11.40
N ASN A 97 28.12 -25.66 12.55
CA ASN A 97 29.21 -25.80 13.51
C ASN A 97 29.81 -24.45 13.93
N ASN A 98 31.10 -24.20 13.64
CA ASN A 98 31.78 -22.93 13.90
C ASN A 98 31.89 -22.02 12.65
N HIS A 99 31.09 -22.29 11.61
CA HIS A 99 31.10 -21.48 10.39
C HIS A 99 29.73 -20.85 10.14
N TYR A 100 29.74 -19.61 9.64
CA TYR A 100 28.55 -19.06 9.00
C TYR A 100 28.46 -19.56 7.56
N MET A 101 27.28 -20.02 7.17
CA MET A 101 26.94 -20.46 5.83
C MET A 101 25.95 -19.48 5.24
N MET A 102 26.25 -18.90 4.08
CA MET A 102 25.37 -17.98 3.38
C MET A 102 24.93 -18.56 2.03
N LEU A 103 23.67 -18.31 1.69
CA LEU A 103 23.15 -18.44 0.34
C LEU A 103 23.07 -17.03 -0.26
N LEU A 104 23.88 -16.74 -1.26
CA LEU A 104 23.89 -15.45 -1.96
C LEU A 104 23.28 -15.60 -3.36
N SER A 105 22.55 -14.60 -3.84
CA SER A 105 21.81 -14.71 -5.10
C SER A 105 22.74 -14.93 -6.31
N LYS A 106 22.31 -15.80 -7.20
CA LYS A 106 22.78 -15.90 -8.59
C LYS A 106 21.80 -15.26 -9.56
N GLY A 107 20.70 -14.68 -9.08
CA GLY A 107 19.53 -14.39 -9.91
C GLY A 107 18.76 -15.65 -10.33
N ASN A 108 17.55 -15.45 -10.89
CA ASN A 108 16.65 -16.51 -11.36
C ASN A 108 16.39 -17.62 -10.32
N GLY A 109 16.28 -17.25 -9.04
CA GLY A 109 16.02 -18.18 -7.93
C GLY A 109 17.17 -19.15 -7.60
N LYS A 110 18.36 -18.94 -8.17
CA LYS A 110 19.55 -19.75 -7.87
C LYS A 110 20.42 -19.03 -6.86
N HIS A 111 21.23 -19.79 -6.11
CA HIS A 111 22.13 -19.25 -5.09
C HIS A 111 23.54 -19.84 -5.16
N TYR A 112 24.55 -19.07 -4.75
CA TYR A 112 25.86 -19.55 -4.32
C TYR A 112 25.77 -19.96 -2.86
N THR A 113 26.23 -21.16 -2.53
CA THR A 113 26.53 -21.52 -1.15
C THR A 113 27.95 -21.10 -0.85
N VAL A 114 28.11 -20.17 0.08
CA VAL A 114 29.42 -19.67 0.51
C VAL A 114 29.58 -19.87 2.01
N THR A 115 30.82 -20.08 2.43
CA THR A 115 31.21 -20.18 3.84
C THR A 115 31.95 -18.90 4.22
N VAL A 116 31.65 -18.34 5.38
CA VAL A 116 32.49 -17.29 5.98
C VAL A 116 33.78 -17.97 6.46
N ALA A 117 34.84 -17.83 5.67
CA ALA A 117 36.14 -18.44 5.94
C ALA A 117 36.92 -17.68 7.03
N GLY A 118 36.51 -16.45 7.33
CA GLY A 118 37.18 -15.58 8.27
C GLY A 118 36.38 -14.31 8.56
N ASN A 119 36.28 -13.93 9.83
CA ASN A 119 35.66 -12.66 10.26
C ASN A 119 36.43 -12.10 11.47
N ASN A 120 36.86 -10.84 11.40
CA ASN A 120 37.45 -10.13 12.55
C ASN A 120 36.69 -8.84 12.91
N ASN A 121 35.41 -8.75 12.51
CA ASN A 121 34.53 -7.59 12.71
C ASN A 121 34.83 -6.38 11.81
N GLU A 122 36.02 -6.31 11.20
CA GLU A 122 36.38 -5.26 10.23
C GLU A 122 36.39 -5.80 8.79
N LYS A 123 36.76 -7.07 8.63
CA LYS A 123 36.90 -7.75 7.36
C LYS A 123 36.30 -9.15 7.45
N MET A 124 35.55 -9.51 6.41
CA MET A 124 34.95 -10.84 6.24
C MET A 124 35.42 -11.45 4.93
N TYR A 125 35.71 -12.74 4.91
CA TYR A 125 36.07 -13.47 3.70
C TYR A 125 35.04 -14.54 3.39
N LEU A 126 34.53 -14.52 2.17
CA LEU A 126 33.62 -15.55 1.68
C LEU A 126 34.37 -16.53 0.78
N ALA A 127 34.21 -17.82 1.05
CA ALA A 127 34.74 -18.92 0.25
C ALA A 127 33.62 -19.68 -0.44
N TYR A 128 33.77 -19.95 -1.74
CA TYR A 128 32.81 -20.75 -2.51
C TYR A 128 33.27 -22.20 -2.66
N ASN A 129 32.39 -23.17 -2.37
CA ASN A 129 32.68 -24.61 -2.46
C ASN A 129 33.98 -25.04 -1.73
N GLY A 130 34.29 -24.42 -0.59
CA GLY A 130 35.50 -24.73 0.19
C GLY A 130 36.82 -24.40 -0.51
N LYS A 131 36.79 -23.68 -1.64
CA LYS A 131 38.00 -23.20 -2.33
C LYS A 131 38.48 -21.89 -1.71
N THR A 132 39.79 -21.75 -1.57
CA THR A 132 40.53 -20.59 -1.04
C THR A 132 40.46 -19.32 -1.90
N SER A 133 39.59 -19.26 -2.92
CA SER A 133 39.27 -17.99 -3.57
C SER A 133 38.37 -17.19 -2.64
N VAL A 134 39.02 -16.31 -1.89
CA VAL A 134 38.41 -15.48 -0.88
C VAL A 134 38.06 -14.13 -1.50
N VAL A 135 36.78 -13.77 -1.49
CA VAL A 135 36.34 -12.40 -1.79
C VAL A 135 36.34 -11.65 -0.46
N PRO A 136 37.21 -10.65 -0.25
CA PRO A 136 37.16 -9.86 0.95
C PRO A 136 35.97 -8.91 0.92
N PHE A 137 35.34 -8.77 2.07
CA PHE A 137 34.34 -7.76 2.36
C PHE A 137 34.84 -6.90 3.52
N TYR A 138 34.69 -5.59 3.40
CA TYR A 138 34.98 -4.66 4.48
C TYR A 138 33.69 -4.26 5.16
N ARG A 139 33.70 -4.25 6.49
CA ARG A 139 32.57 -3.71 7.26
C ARG A 139 32.52 -2.21 7.04
N ILE A 140 31.34 -1.71 6.72
CA ILE A 140 31.11 -0.29 6.54
C ILE A 140 30.42 0.28 7.78
N GLN A 141 30.91 1.43 8.22
CA GLN A 141 30.25 2.29 9.20
C GLN A 141 29.68 3.57 8.57
N HIS A 142 30.13 3.92 7.36
CA HIS A 142 29.68 5.08 6.60
C HIS A 142 29.42 4.77 5.12
N LEU A 143 28.21 5.07 4.63
CA LEU A 143 27.86 4.95 3.21
C LEU A 143 27.93 6.34 2.55
N PRO A 144 28.46 6.46 1.31
CA PRO A 144 28.61 7.76 0.64
C PRO A 144 27.28 8.49 0.42
N GLY A 145 27.36 9.82 0.24
CA GLY A 145 26.17 10.67 0.12
C GLY A 145 25.33 10.65 1.39
N ASP A 146 24.01 10.48 1.25
CA ASP A 146 23.06 10.36 2.37
C ASP A 146 22.93 8.91 2.89
N GLY A 147 23.86 8.02 2.54
CA GLY A 147 23.79 6.60 2.91
C GLY A 147 23.84 6.31 4.41
N ASP A 148 24.46 7.18 5.19
CA ASP A 148 24.43 7.08 6.66
C ASP A 148 22.98 7.18 7.19
N SER A 149 22.17 8.05 6.58
CA SER A 149 20.74 8.16 6.93
C SER A 149 19.98 6.87 6.60
N MET A 150 20.36 6.15 5.54
CA MET A 150 19.78 4.84 5.22
C MET A 150 20.19 3.80 6.28
N MET A 151 21.45 3.75 6.68
CA MET A 151 21.89 2.83 7.74
C MET A 151 21.20 3.12 9.07
N GLU A 152 21.08 4.39 9.45
CA GLU A 152 20.34 4.82 10.65
C GLU A 152 18.86 4.44 10.56
N MET A 153 18.23 4.62 9.40
CA MET A 153 16.86 4.22 9.14
C MET A 153 16.67 2.71 9.31
N MET A 154 17.53 1.92 8.65
CA MET A 154 17.46 0.46 8.65
C MET A 154 17.77 -0.14 10.02
N ALA A 155 18.66 0.47 10.80
CA ALA A 155 18.93 0.07 12.18
C ALA A 155 17.71 0.21 13.11
N GLN A 156 16.74 1.05 12.75
CA GLN A 156 15.49 1.24 13.48
C GLN A 156 14.35 0.33 12.98
N MET A 157 14.59 -0.45 11.92
CA MET A 157 13.59 -1.28 11.31
C MET A 157 13.53 -2.69 11.94
N LYS A 158 12.32 -3.22 11.93
CA LYS A 158 11.98 -4.58 12.30
C LYS A 158 11.88 -5.42 11.02
N PHE A 159 12.71 -6.46 10.93
CA PHE A 159 12.75 -7.39 9.78
C PHE A 159 11.97 -8.69 10.01
N SER A 160 11.68 -9.01 11.27
CA SER A 160 11.00 -10.23 11.67
C SER A 160 10.06 -10.02 12.87
N GLY A 161 9.19 -11.00 13.14
CA GLY A 161 8.21 -10.94 14.24
C GLY A 161 7.18 -9.81 14.07
N ILE A 162 6.98 -9.32 12.85
CA ILE A 162 6.08 -8.21 12.52
C ILE A 162 4.63 -8.65 12.77
N GLN A 163 3.87 -7.81 13.46
CA GLN A 163 2.48 -8.05 13.83
C GLN A 163 1.55 -7.14 13.03
N MET A 164 0.26 -7.48 12.95
CA MET A 164 -0.72 -6.65 12.23
C MET A 164 -0.81 -5.22 12.77
N SER A 165 -0.64 -5.05 14.09
CA SER A 165 -0.61 -3.72 14.74
C SER A 165 0.54 -2.84 14.28
N ASP A 166 1.64 -3.43 13.79
CA ASP A 166 2.77 -2.66 13.24
C ASP A 166 2.37 -2.02 11.89
N LEU A 167 1.47 -2.68 11.14
CA LEU A 167 0.99 -2.26 9.82
C LEU A 167 -0.20 -1.29 9.87
N ALA A 168 -0.98 -1.30 10.94
CA ALA A 168 -2.18 -0.48 11.04
C ALA A 168 -1.87 1.03 10.86
N GLY A 169 -2.67 1.73 10.06
CA GLY A 169 -2.54 3.15 9.75
C GLY A 169 -2.39 3.45 8.26
N TYR A 170 -2.13 4.73 7.94
CA TYR A 170 -1.95 5.21 6.58
C TYR A 170 -0.45 5.35 6.22
N TRP A 171 -0.10 4.78 5.07
CA TRP A 171 1.24 4.72 4.52
C TRP A 171 1.25 5.28 3.10
N GLU A 172 1.89 6.42 2.92
CA GLU A 172 1.99 7.12 1.65
C GLU A 172 3.21 6.65 0.88
N LEU A 173 3.04 6.23 -0.37
CA LEU A 173 4.14 5.81 -1.24
C LEU A 173 5.00 7.01 -1.60
N THR A 174 6.30 6.95 -1.30
CA THR A 174 7.26 7.95 -1.74
C THR A 174 8.00 7.42 -2.96
N SER A 175 7.46 7.66 -4.16
CA SER A 175 8.14 7.34 -5.42
C SER A 175 8.63 8.62 -6.12
N ASN A 176 9.87 8.60 -6.62
CA ASN A 176 10.50 9.72 -7.34
C ASN A 176 9.76 10.12 -8.63
N ASP A 177 8.89 9.26 -9.17
CA ASP A 177 8.13 9.53 -10.38
C ASP A 177 6.98 10.52 -10.18
N ASN A 178 6.66 10.89 -8.93
CA ASN A 178 5.62 11.87 -8.65
C ASN A 178 5.99 12.76 -7.45
N PRO A 179 6.91 13.73 -7.61
CA PRO A 179 7.34 14.63 -6.54
C PRO A 179 6.23 15.55 -6.01
N ASN A 180 5.07 15.59 -6.70
CA ASN A 180 3.84 16.26 -6.26
C ASN A 180 2.74 15.26 -5.83
N GLY A 181 3.04 13.96 -5.79
CA GLY A 181 2.13 12.83 -5.59
C GLY A 181 1.70 12.60 -4.14
N VAL A 182 1.51 13.68 -3.38
CA VAL A 182 0.90 13.66 -2.05
C VAL A 182 -0.46 12.95 -2.15
N GLY A 183 -0.74 11.99 -1.26
CA GLY A 183 -2.05 11.34 -1.17
C GLY A 183 -2.19 9.98 -1.88
N ASN A 184 -1.11 9.40 -2.43
CA ASN A 184 -1.17 8.04 -2.98
C ASN A 184 -0.55 7.04 -2.00
N GLY A 185 -1.31 6.03 -1.58
CA GLY A 185 -0.83 5.08 -0.60
C GLY A 185 -1.86 4.04 -0.19
N ILE A 186 -1.60 3.43 0.95
CA ILE A 186 -2.45 2.40 1.53
C ILE A 186 -2.85 2.77 2.95
N TYR A 187 -4.10 2.50 3.27
CA TYR A 187 -4.56 2.44 4.65
C TYR A 187 -4.81 0.98 5.02
N ILE A 188 -4.31 0.57 6.18
CA ILE A 188 -4.51 -0.76 6.74
C ILE A 188 -5.20 -0.60 8.09
N ASP A 189 -6.36 -1.23 8.29
CA ASP A 189 -7.05 -1.22 9.57
C ASP A 189 -6.45 -2.24 10.56
N GLU A 190 -6.93 -2.24 11.81
CA GLU A 190 -6.45 -3.16 12.85
C GLU A 190 -6.76 -4.65 12.54
N GLN A 191 -7.71 -4.92 11.65
CA GLN A 191 -8.08 -6.26 11.20
C GLN A 191 -7.33 -6.68 9.93
N GLY A 192 -6.45 -5.82 9.41
CA GLY A 192 -5.65 -6.02 8.22
C GLY A 192 -6.42 -5.83 6.91
N ASN A 193 -7.61 -5.22 6.92
CA ASN A 193 -8.27 -4.83 5.68
C ASN A 193 -7.51 -3.66 5.05
N VAL A 194 -7.39 -3.67 3.73
CA VAL A 194 -6.57 -2.72 2.98
C VAL A 194 -7.46 -1.84 2.12
N SER A 195 -7.24 -0.53 2.21
CA SER A 195 -7.89 0.49 1.39
C SER A 195 -6.85 1.23 0.57
N ASN A 196 -6.98 1.23 -0.75
CA ASN A 196 -6.11 2.06 -1.60
C ASN A 196 -6.56 3.52 -1.52
N VAL A 197 -5.59 4.42 -1.34
CA VAL A 197 -5.79 5.86 -1.32
C VAL A 197 -5.12 6.41 -2.58
N ILE A 198 -5.90 7.09 -3.40
CA ILE A 198 -5.46 7.61 -4.70
C ILE A 198 -5.83 9.08 -4.77
N GLN A 199 -4.86 9.94 -5.02
CA GLN A 199 -5.11 11.37 -5.17
C GLN A 199 -6.00 11.63 -6.41
N ILE A 200 -7.02 12.49 -6.27
CA ILE A 200 -7.89 12.85 -7.40
C ILE A 200 -7.21 13.89 -8.29
N TYR A 201 -7.06 13.58 -9.59
CA TYR A 201 -6.47 14.50 -10.55
C TYR A 201 -7.27 15.82 -10.65
N GLY A 202 -6.59 16.95 -10.45
CA GLY A 202 -7.20 18.28 -10.48
C GLY A 202 -7.89 18.70 -9.18
N ALA A 203 -7.95 17.83 -8.16
CA ALA A 203 -8.51 18.11 -6.85
C ALA A 203 -7.54 17.68 -5.74
N TYR A 204 -6.36 18.32 -5.69
CA TYR A 204 -5.20 17.94 -4.87
C TYR A 204 -5.42 17.85 -3.35
N ASN A 205 -6.57 18.28 -2.83
CA ASN A 205 -6.94 18.19 -1.42
C ASN A 205 -7.86 17.00 -1.10
N TYR A 206 -8.23 16.20 -2.11
CA TYR A 206 -9.15 15.08 -1.95
C TYR A 206 -8.58 13.79 -2.52
N ASN A 207 -8.92 12.70 -1.84
CA ASN A 207 -8.54 11.36 -2.26
C ASN A 207 -9.76 10.55 -2.68
N LYS A 208 -9.55 9.66 -3.65
CA LYS A 208 -10.42 8.53 -3.91
C LYS A 208 -9.94 7.36 -3.06
N ILE A 209 -10.87 6.76 -2.33
CA ILE A 209 -10.66 5.63 -1.44
C ILE A 209 -11.31 4.39 -2.06
N ASP A 210 -10.51 3.40 -2.46
CA ASP A 210 -11.02 2.07 -2.76
C ASP A 210 -11.05 1.28 -1.44
N TYR A 211 -12.10 1.56 -0.65
CA TYR A 211 -12.26 1.11 0.73
C TYR A 211 -12.37 -0.41 0.84
N HIS A 212 -11.57 -1.01 1.71
CA HIS A 212 -11.48 -2.47 1.94
C HIS A 212 -11.34 -3.25 0.62
N SER A 213 -10.58 -2.71 -0.33
CA SER A 213 -10.29 -3.31 -1.63
C SER A 213 -9.44 -4.59 -1.55
N GLY A 214 -8.83 -4.85 -0.40
CA GLY A 214 -8.08 -6.08 -0.18
C GLY A 214 -7.86 -6.38 1.30
N LYS A 215 -6.97 -7.34 1.56
CA LYS A 215 -6.61 -7.76 2.91
C LYS A 215 -5.15 -8.18 2.97
N VAL A 216 -4.48 -7.83 4.06
CA VAL A 216 -3.16 -8.33 4.38
C VAL A 216 -3.24 -9.85 4.52
N SER A 217 -2.34 -10.55 3.83
CA SER A 217 -2.23 -12.00 3.83
C SER A 217 -0.83 -12.46 4.21
N THR A 218 -0.65 -13.74 4.48
CA THR A 218 0.64 -14.33 4.90
C THR A 218 1.06 -15.54 4.06
N PRO A 219 1.10 -15.43 2.70
CA PRO A 219 1.55 -16.53 1.86
C PRO A 219 2.99 -16.93 2.22
N ASP A 220 3.21 -18.24 2.42
CA ASP A 220 4.52 -18.81 2.75
C ASP A 220 5.23 -18.14 3.95
N GLY A 221 4.46 -17.55 4.87
CA GLY A 221 4.97 -16.85 6.06
C GLY A 221 5.42 -15.40 5.81
N TYR A 222 5.28 -14.88 4.59
CA TYR A 222 5.59 -13.49 4.26
C TYR A 222 4.34 -12.62 4.34
N LEU A 223 4.42 -11.47 5.01
CA LEU A 223 3.32 -10.50 5.03
C LEU A 223 3.19 -9.83 3.66
N VAL A 224 1.99 -9.89 3.08
CA VAL A 224 1.69 -9.36 1.76
C VAL A 224 0.44 -8.49 1.81
N PHE A 225 0.48 -7.31 1.19
CA PHE A 225 -0.68 -6.44 1.04
C PHE A 225 -0.89 -6.02 -0.42
N PRO A 226 -2.14 -5.95 -0.91
CA PRO A 226 -2.41 -5.47 -2.26
C PRO A 226 -2.37 -3.93 -2.31
N TYR A 227 -1.74 -3.38 -3.34
CA TYR A 227 -1.78 -1.96 -3.66
C TYR A 227 -1.86 -1.76 -5.17
N SER A 228 -2.86 -1.00 -5.63
CA SER A 228 -3.06 -0.65 -7.06
C SER A 228 -3.03 -1.88 -8.00
N GLY A 229 -3.67 -2.97 -7.57
CA GLY A 229 -3.76 -4.24 -8.33
C GLY A 229 -2.50 -5.10 -8.32
N THR A 230 -1.50 -4.76 -7.50
CA THR A 230 -0.26 -5.52 -7.35
C THR A 230 -0.04 -5.94 -5.90
N ASP A 231 0.47 -7.15 -5.67
CA ASP A 231 0.79 -7.65 -4.33
C ASP A 231 2.18 -7.20 -3.89
N TYR A 232 2.27 -6.58 -2.72
CA TYR A 232 3.50 -6.09 -2.13
C TYR A 232 3.94 -6.97 -0.96
N TYR A 233 5.14 -7.51 -1.06
CA TYR A 233 5.79 -8.28 -0.01
C TYR A 233 6.49 -7.34 0.94
N LEU A 234 6.11 -7.39 2.22
CA LEU A 234 6.73 -6.59 3.27
C LEU A 234 8.20 -7.00 3.43
N PHE A 235 9.08 -6.00 3.45
CA PHE A 235 10.51 -6.17 3.65
C PHE A 235 10.91 -5.85 5.08
N ALA A 236 10.59 -4.65 5.54
CA ALA A 236 10.92 -4.17 6.87
C ALA A 236 9.98 -3.04 7.27
N ILE A 237 9.82 -2.83 8.57
CA ILE A 237 8.93 -1.78 9.09
C ILE A 237 9.50 -1.12 10.33
N SER A 238 9.37 0.18 10.44
CA SER A 238 9.59 0.94 11.67
C SER A 238 8.29 1.66 12.05
N LYS A 239 8.37 2.50 13.09
CA LYS A 239 7.23 3.35 13.47
C LYS A 239 6.77 4.23 12.30
N ASP A 240 7.69 4.78 11.51
CA ASP A 240 7.38 5.84 10.55
C ASP A 240 7.61 5.43 9.09
N ILE A 241 8.24 4.28 8.83
CA ILE A 241 8.59 3.82 7.48
C ILE A 241 8.21 2.36 7.29
N LEU A 242 7.60 2.06 6.16
CA LEU A 242 7.32 0.71 5.68
C LEU A 242 8.08 0.50 4.36
N LEU A 243 8.85 -0.57 4.28
CA LEU A 243 9.55 -0.99 3.07
C LEU A 243 8.87 -2.25 2.51
N ALA A 244 8.55 -2.26 1.22
CA ALA A 244 7.91 -3.40 0.57
C ALA A 244 8.28 -3.51 -0.91
N THR A 245 8.00 -4.66 -1.54
CA THR A 245 8.34 -4.89 -2.94
C THR A 245 7.20 -5.58 -3.69
N ALA A 246 6.89 -5.09 -4.89
CA ALA A 246 5.87 -5.67 -5.76
C ALA A 246 6.27 -7.01 -6.41
N ASN A 247 7.56 -7.32 -6.51
CA ASN A 247 8.06 -8.48 -7.27
C ASN A 247 9.45 -8.98 -6.80
N GLY A 248 9.91 -8.57 -5.61
CA GLY A 248 11.27 -8.86 -5.14
C GLY A 248 12.38 -8.07 -5.84
N GLN A 249 12.05 -7.27 -6.86
CA GLN A 249 13.03 -6.59 -7.71
C GLN A 249 13.49 -5.23 -7.18
N LYS A 250 12.55 -4.42 -6.68
CA LYS A 250 12.81 -3.09 -6.12
C LYS A 250 12.08 -2.98 -4.79
N VAL A 251 12.79 -2.54 -3.75
CA VAL A 251 12.19 -2.15 -2.49
C VAL A 251 11.69 -0.71 -2.63
N GLU A 252 10.41 -0.51 -2.35
CA GLU A 252 9.74 0.79 -2.33
C GLU A 252 9.52 1.23 -0.90
N LYS A 253 9.54 2.55 -0.71
CA LYS A 253 9.40 3.20 0.58
C LYS A 253 8.02 3.82 0.71
N PHE A 254 7.36 3.50 1.82
CA PHE A 254 6.14 4.13 2.26
C PHE A 254 6.39 4.85 3.58
N VAL A 255 5.85 6.05 3.72
CA VAL A 255 6.02 6.89 4.91
C VAL A 255 4.69 7.00 5.64
N ARG A 256 4.72 6.84 6.96
CA ARG A 256 3.53 6.99 7.79
C ARG A 256 3.05 8.44 7.77
N LYS A 257 1.74 8.62 7.59
CA LYS A 257 1.06 9.92 7.56
C LYS A 257 -0.22 9.86 8.39
N ASP A 258 -0.80 11.03 8.65
CA ASP A 258 -2.12 11.13 9.24
C ASP A 258 -3.17 10.49 8.32
N ILE A 259 -4.14 9.81 8.92
CA ILE A 259 -5.21 9.14 8.18
C ILE A 259 -6.03 10.21 7.42
N PRO A 260 -6.24 10.05 6.10
CA PRO A 260 -7.06 10.97 5.33
C PRO A 260 -8.48 11.10 5.90
N ASN A 261 -9.03 12.31 5.89
CA ASN A 261 -10.36 12.59 6.43
C ASN A 261 -11.45 11.74 5.75
N GLU A 262 -11.27 11.41 4.47
CA GLU A 262 -12.17 10.56 3.70
C GLU A 262 -12.30 9.16 4.32
N ILE A 263 -11.20 8.57 4.79
CA ILE A 263 -11.21 7.24 5.43
C ILE A 263 -11.95 7.32 6.75
N THR A 264 -11.59 8.29 7.61
CA THR A 264 -12.27 8.53 8.88
C THR A 264 -13.78 8.70 8.67
N ARG A 265 -14.18 9.44 7.63
CA ARG A 265 -15.58 9.65 7.31
C ARG A 265 -16.26 8.36 6.82
N ILE A 266 -15.61 7.54 6.01
CA ILE A 266 -16.17 6.25 5.58
C ILE A 266 -16.38 5.34 6.79
N GLU A 267 -15.39 5.24 7.69
CA GLU A 267 -15.48 4.44 8.92
C GLU A 267 -16.63 4.93 9.81
N GLU A 268 -16.80 6.24 9.97
CA GLU A 268 -17.94 6.82 10.68
C GLU A 268 -19.28 6.42 10.04
N VAL A 269 -19.40 6.48 8.72
CA VAL A 269 -20.64 6.11 8.01
C VAL A 269 -20.94 4.63 8.22
N ILE A 270 -19.98 3.75 7.94
CA ILE A 270 -20.18 2.29 8.00
C ILE A 270 -20.42 1.79 9.43
N SER A 271 -19.81 2.43 10.44
CA SER A 271 -20.01 2.10 11.85
C SER A 271 -21.26 2.73 12.47
N SER A 272 -21.85 3.75 11.82
CA SER A 272 -23.03 4.42 12.35
C SER A 272 -24.25 3.51 12.33
N LYS A 273 -25.19 3.74 13.26
CA LYS A 273 -26.44 3.01 13.29
C LYS A 273 -27.43 3.65 12.33
N VAL A 274 -27.92 2.87 11.36
CA VAL A 274 -29.05 3.27 10.52
C VAL A 274 -30.33 3.42 11.37
N PRO A 275 -31.09 4.52 11.24
CA PRO A 275 -32.40 4.66 11.87
C PRO A 275 -33.34 3.51 11.50
N GLU A 276 -33.87 2.79 12.49
CA GLU A 276 -34.70 1.60 12.27
C GLU A 276 -35.99 1.92 11.50
N GLN A 277 -36.52 3.13 11.63
CA GLN A 277 -37.68 3.58 10.87
C GLN A 277 -37.41 3.50 9.36
N LEU A 278 -36.21 3.86 8.92
CA LEU A 278 -35.82 3.90 7.50
C LEU A 278 -35.68 2.51 6.88
N ILE A 279 -35.31 1.49 7.67
CA ILE A 279 -35.04 0.13 7.19
C ILE A 279 -36.28 -0.49 6.56
N GLY A 280 -36.14 -1.04 5.36
CA GLY A 280 -37.22 -1.69 4.61
C GLY A 280 -37.45 -1.06 3.25
N THR A 281 -38.52 -1.47 2.58
CA THR A 281 -38.87 -0.98 1.25
C THR A 281 -39.97 0.07 1.30
N TRP A 282 -39.77 1.12 0.53
CA TRP A 282 -40.62 2.31 0.44
C TRP A 282 -41.06 2.49 -1.00
N GLU A 283 -42.35 2.66 -1.22
CA GLU A 283 -42.96 2.85 -2.54
C GLU A 283 -43.58 4.25 -2.59
N THR A 284 -43.29 5.00 -3.66
CA THR A 284 -43.83 6.36 -3.80
C THR A 284 -45.33 6.33 -4.01
N THR A 285 -46.06 7.09 -3.20
CA THR A 285 -47.53 7.20 -3.27
C THR A 285 -47.99 8.58 -3.72
N HIS A 286 -47.17 9.61 -3.54
CA HIS A 286 -47.52 10.98 -3.88
C HIS A 286 -46.29 11.80 -4.29
N TYR A 287 -46.47 12.71 -5.24
CA TYR A 287 -45.41 13.57 -5.76
C TYR A 287 -45.90 15.00 -5.97
N LYS A 288 -45.07 15.95 -5.56
CA LYS A 288 -45.37 17.38 -5.60
C LYS A 288 -44.16 18.19 -6.06
N ILE A 289 -44.37 19.14 -6.96
CA ILE A 289 -43.36 20.14 -7.35
C ILE A 289 -43.82 21.52 -6.89
N LEU A 290 -42.97 22.20 -6.14
CA LEU A 290 -43.13 23.61 -5.79
C LEU A 290 -42.28 24.48 -6.71
N ALA A 291 -42.83 25.58 -7.20
CA ALA A 291 -42.10 26.69 -7.82
C ALA A 291 -42.42 27.98 -7.06
N ASP A 292 -41.40 28.69 -6.57
CA ASP A 292 -41.55 29.86 -5.70
C ASP A 292 -42.51 29.62 -4.51
N GLY A 293 -42.44 28.42 -3.91
CA GLY A 293 -43.28 28.00 -2.79
C GLY A 293 -44.74 27.65 -3.15
N LYS A 294 -45.12 27.69 -4.44
CA LYS A 294 -46.46 27.30 -4.92
C LYS A 294 -46.42 25.97 -5.63
N ALA A 295 -47.38 25.10 -5.33
CA ALA A 295 -47.53 23.82 -6.02
C ALA A 295 -47.91 24.05 -7.48
N ILE A 296 -47.09 23.53 -8.39
CA ILE A 296 -47.37 23.49 -9.84
C ILE A 296 -47.71 22.07 -10.31
N ILE A 297 -47.30 21.05 -9.55
CA ILE A 297 -47.68 19.64 -9.69
C ILE A 297 -47.97 19.12 -8.28
N ASP A 298 -49.04 18.35 -8.13
CA ASP A 298 -49.52 17.77 -6.87
C ASP A 298 -50.40 16.56 -7.24
N GLU A 299 -49.83 15.37 -7.29
CA GLU A 299 -50.44 14.19 -7.89
C GLU A 299 -50.17 12.92 -7.05
N ASP A 300 -51.21 12.10 -6.88
CA ASP A 300 -51.08 10.75 -6.34
C ASP A 300 -50.51 9.81 -7.41
N ILE A 301 -49.55 8.96 -7.01
CA ILE A 301 -48.88 8.01 -7.89
C ILE A 301 -49.57 6.65 -7.78
N ILE A 302 -49.96 6.10 -8.94
CA ILE A 302 -50.52 4.75 -9.03
C ILE A 302 -49.40 3.78 -9.47
N PRO A 303 -49.16 2.65 -8.77
CA PRO A 303 -48.04 1.75 -9.08
C PRO A 303 -48.03 1.15 -10.49
N SER A 304 -49.20 1.07 -11.16
CA SER A 304 -49.33 0.55 -12.53
C SER A 304 -49.03 1.59 -13.61
N SER A 305 -48.58 2.77 -13.23
CA SER A 305 -48.44 3.91 -14.11
C SER A 305 -46.98 4.03 -14.58
N TYR A 306 -46.74 4.10 -15.89
CA TYR A 306 -45.39 4.24 -16.50
C TYR A 306 -44.81 5.65 -16.31
N TYR A 307 -45.04 6.28 -15.16
CA TYR A 307 -44.61 7.65 -14.89
C TYR A 307 -43.21 7.65 -14.33
N SER A 308 -42.42 8.63 -14.79
CA SER A 308 -41.07 8.96 -14.36
C SER A 308 -40.91 9.26 -12.86
N THR A 309 -42.04 9.41 -12.15
CA THR A 309 -42.12 9.84 -10.75
C THR A 309 -42.29 8.69 -9.77
N TYR A 310 -42.65 7.49 -10.23
CA TYR A 310 -42.74 6.30 -9.39
C TYR A 310 -41.35 5.76 -9.05
N ASN A 311 -41.05 5.66 -7.76
CA ASN A 311 -39.80 5.11 -7.24
C ASN A 311 -40.05 4.04 -6.18
N LYS A 312 -39.11 3.10 -6.08
CA LYS A 312 -39.00 2.18 -4.94
C LYS A 312 -37.63 2.32 -4.32
N LEU A 313 -37.57 2.53 -3.00
CA LEU A 313 -36.34 2.66 -2.22
C LEU A 313 -36.28 1.55 -1.18
N SER A 314 -35.24 0.72 -1.20
CA SER A 314 -35.05 -0.34 -0.19
C SER A 314 -33.79 -0.10 0.61
N PHE A 315 -33.94 0.34 1.85
CA PHE A 315 -32.82 0.64 2.75
C PHE A 315 -32.46 -0.57 3.61
N SER A 316 -31.16 -0.79 3.74
CA SER A 316 -30.57 -1.86 4.51
C SER A 316 -29.80 -1.31 5.73
N ARG A 317 -29.44 -2.22 6.65
CA ARG A 317 -28.62 -1.86 7.83
C ARG A 317 -27.15 -1.65 7.51
N ASN A 318 -26.69 -2.08 6.33
CA ASN A 318 -25.30 -1.91 5.89
C ASN A 318 -25.12 -0.66 5.01
N HIS A 319 -25.93 0.38 5.24
CA HIS A 319 -25.83 1.66 4.54
C HIS A 319 -25.99 1.56 3.02
N THR A 320 -26.74 0.56 2.51
CA THR A 320 -27.09 0.46 1.10
C THR A 320 -28.55 0.76 0.84
N VAL A 321 -28.84 1.44 -0.27
CA VAL A 321 -30.19 1.68 -0.75
C VAL A 321 -30.31 1.26 -2.20
N ASN A 322 -31.26 0.36 -2.49
CA ASN A 322 -31.59 0.02 -3.87
C ASN A 322 -32.73 0.92 -4.33
N GLN A 323 -32.51 1.62 -5.45
CA GLN A 323 -33.55 2.40 -6.10
C GLN A 323 -34.04 1.68 -7.36
N TYR A 324 -35.36 1.67 -7.54
CA TYR A 324 -36.03 1.29 -8.77
C TYR A 324 -36.80 2.49 -9.32
N SER A 325 -36.70 2.73 -10.63
CA SER A 325 -37.52 3.70 -11.36
C SER A 325 -38.10 3.07 -12.63
N THR A 326 -39.24 3.56 -13.10
CA THR A 326 -39.96 3.03 -14.28
C THR A 326 -39.21 3.15 -15.61
N TYR A 327 -38.19 4.01 -15.71
CA TYR A 327 -37.32 4.09 -16.89
C TYR A 327 -36.21 3.05 -16.92
N ASP A 328 -35.93 2.43 -15.77
CA ASP A 328 -34.74 1.61 -15.56
C ASP A 328 -35.16 0.18 -15.23
N THR A 329 -35.84 -0.46 -16.19
CA THR A 329 -36.46 -1.78 -15.99
C THR A 329 -35.45 -2.89 -15.72
N ASP A 330 -34.15 -2.63 -15.90
CA ASP A 330 -33.06 -3.59 -15.74
C ASP A 330 -31.91 -3.14 -14.81
N TYR A 331 -31.86 -1.88 -14.33
CA TYR A 331 -30.82 -1.43 -13.40
C TYR A 331 -31.39 -1.19 -12.00
N HIS A 332 -31.11 -2.14 -11.11
CA HIS A 332 -31.08 -1.85 -9.68
C HIS A 332 -29.80 -1.08 -9.37
N ASN A 333 -29.90 0.24 -9.25
CA ASN A 333 -28.77 1.02 -8.78
C ASN A 333 -28.69 0.84 -7.26
N SER A 334 -27.69 0.06 -6.83
CA SER A 334 -27.29 -0.02 -5.44
C SER A 334 -26.43 1.19 -5.11
N TYR A 335 -26.97 2.06 -4.26
CA TYR A 335 -26.28 3.23 -3.73
C TYR A 335 -25.85 2.96 -2.29
N TYR A 336 -24.89 3.75 -1.82
CA TYR A 336 -24.62 3.94 -0.40
C TYR A 336 -25.42 5.13 0.12
N PHE A 337 -25.76 5.12 1.41
CA PHE A 337 -26.42 6.24 2.05
C PHE A 337 -25.94 6.52 3.48
N THR A 338 -26.10 7.77 3.92
CA THR A 338 -25.95 8.18 5.31
C THR A 338 -27.01 9.20 5.69
N VAL A 339 -27.31 9.30 6.99
CA VAL A 339 -28.28 10.26 7.54
C VAL A 339 -27.57 11.22 8.49
N GLU A 340 -27.62 12.51 8.17
CA GLU A 340 -26.98 13.58 8.94
C GLU A 340 -28.03 14.59 9.39
N GLY A 341 -28.49 14.46 10.64
CA GLY A 341 -29.66 15.19 11.12
C GLY A 341 -30.89 14.80 10.30
N ASN A 342 -31.49 15.77 9.60
CA ASN A 342 -32.61 15.53 8.69
C ASN A 342 -32.18 15.36 7.23
N ASN A 343 -30.88 15.25 6.93
CA ASN A 343 -30.42 15.08 5.56
C ASN A 343 -30.17 13.60 5.27
N LEU A 344 -30.77 13.10 4.19
CA LEU A 344 -30.42 11.83 3.56
C LEU A 344 -29.43 12.11 2.43
N LEU A 345 -28.23 11.58 2.55
CA LEU A 345 -27.22 11.62 1.49
C LEU A 345 -27.16 10.24 0.84
N THR A 346 -27.24 10.18 -0.49
CA THR A 346 -27.12 8.96 -1.28
C THR A 346 -26.06 9.14 -2.36
N SER A 347 -25.29 8.10 -2.66
CA SER A 347 -24.29 8.14 -3.73
C SER A 347 -24.01 6.75 -4.29
N SER A 348 -23.56 6.65 -5.53
CA SER A 348 -23.24 5.37 -6.19
C SER A 348 -22.00 4.70 -5.58
N SER A 349 -21.23 5.42 -4.78
CA SER A 349 -20.05 4.90 -4.09
C SER A 349 -19.91 5.56 -2.70
N LEU A 350 -19.08 4.97 -1.85
CA LEU A 350 -18.67 5.61 -0.60
C LEU A 350 -17.88 6.90 -0.86
N ASN A 351 -17.15 6.98 -1.97
CA ASN A 351 -16.40 8.18 -2.35
C ASN A 351 -17.32 9.38 -2.55
N GLY A 352 -18.48 9.22 -3.21
CA GLY A 352 -19.39 10.34 -3.39
C GLY A 352 -20.07 10.81 -2.10
N LEU A 353 -19.98 10.04 -1.00
CA LEU A 353 -20.40 10.48 0.33
C LEU A 353 -19.32 11.28 1.08
N VAL A 354 -18.04 11.15 0.71
CA VAL A 354 -16.91 11.69 1.50
C VAL A 354 -15.98 12.63 0.73
N SER A 355 -15.95 12.53 -0.60
CA SER A 355 -15.05 13.28 -1.50
C SER A 355 -15.89 14.08 -2.51
N PRO A 356 -16.02 15.41 -2.34
CA PRO A 356 -16.76 16.26 -3.26
C PRO A 356 -16.25 16.14 -4.70
N GLY A 357 -17.16 15.86 -5.65
CA GLY A 357 -16.84 15.76 -7.08
C GLY A 357 -16.23 14.42 -7.53
N SER A 358 -16.09 13.44 -6.64
CA SER A 358 -15.60 12.10 -7.00
C SER A 358 -16.65 11.24 -7.72
N ASP A 359 -17.93 11.44 -7.39
CA ASP A 359 -19.06 10.69 -7.93
C ASP A 359 -20.37 11.49 -7.80
N TYR A 360 -21.43 11.01 -8.45
CA TYR A 360 -22.78 11.54 -8.27
C TYR A 360 -23.24 11.30 -6.83
N SER A 361 -23.60 12.38 -6.14
CA SER A 361 -24.27 12.33 -4.85
C SER A 361 -25.55 13.15 -4.89
N LYS A 362 -26.56 12.63 -4.22
CA LYS A 362 -27.88 13.24 -4.09
C LYS A 362 -28.13 13.53 -2.62
N LYS A 363 -28.54 14.76 -2.34
CA LYS A 363 -28.98 15.21 -1.02
C LYS A 363 -30.48 15.41 -1.03
N GLU A 364 -31.14 14.84 -0.05
CA GLU A 364 -32.57 14.99 0.22
C GLU A 364 -32.78 15.35 1.69
N GLN A 365 -33.85 16.08 1.99
CA GLN A 365 -34.27 16.38 3.35
C GLN A 365 -35.41 15.43 3.73
N ILE A 366 -35.25 14.76 4.87
CA ILE A 366 -36.31 13.98 5.52
C ILE A 366 -37.20 14.96 6.27
N GLU A 367 -38.35 15.30 5.68
CA GLU A 367 -39.35 16.17 6.34
C GLU A 367 -40.13 15.41 7.40
N PHE A 368 -40.38 14.13 7.14
CA PHE A 368 -41.17 13.26 8.00
C PHE A 368 -40.75 11.81 7.79
N ILE A 369 -40.72 11.04 8.89
CA ILE A 369 -40.56 9.58 8.83
C ILE A 369 -41.28 8.93 10.02
N SER A 370 -42.00 7.85 9.74
CA SER A 370 -42.71 7.00 10.69
C SER A 370 -42.52 5.51 10.32
N ASP A 371 -43.25 4.61 10.96
CA ASP A 371 -43.19 3.18 10.62
C ASP A 371 -43.88 2.85 9.29
N THR A 372 -44.71 3.75 8.75
CA THR A 372 -45.54 3.49 7.55
C THR A 372 -45.41 4.53 6.45
N GLU A 373 -44.91 5.72 6.76
CA GLU A 373 -44.83 6.84 5.82
C GLU A 373 -43.53 7.62 5.98
N MET A 374 -42.98 8.09 4.85
CA MET A 374 -41.78 8.93 4.77
C MET A 374 -41.96 10.01 3.71
N THR A 375 -41.51 11.23 4.00
CA THR A 375 -41.52 12.35 3.06
C THR A 375 -40.12 12.87 2.84
N LEU A 376 -39.68 12.87 1.58
CA LEU A 376 -38.38 13.35 1.15
C LEU A 376 -38.52 14.58 0.25
N THR A 377 -37.78 15.63 0.56
CA THR A 377 -37.65 16.83 -0.25
C THR A 377 -36.31 16.83 -0.98
N HIS A 378 -36.35 16.97 -2.30
CA HIS A 378 -35.17 17.16 -3.14
C HIS A 378 -35.15 18.59 -3.69
N ASP A 379 -34.10 19.34 -3.34
CA ASP A 379 -33.80 20.62 -3.95
C ASP A 379 -32.92 20.40 -5.19
N ASN A 380 -33.46 20.73 -6.37
CA ASN A 380 -32.76 20.59 -7.64
C ASN A 380 -31.71 21.70 -7.86
N GLY A 381 -31.43 22.56 -6.87
CA GLY A 381 -30.48 23.67 -7.01
C GLY A 381 -31.00 24.79 -7.94
N GLY A 382 -32.32 24.86 -8.13
CA GLY A 382 -33.02 25.81 -8.99
C GLY A 382 -34.28 26.37 -8.34
N ALA A 383 -35.16 27.01 -9.12
CA ALA A 383 -36.40 27.61 -8.60
C ALA A 383 -37.50 26.57 -8.23
N GLN A 384 -37.21 25.28 -8.34
CA GLN A 384 -38.17 24.20 -8.14
C GLN A 384 -37.69 23.19 -7.10
N THR A 385 -38.60 22.78 -6.22
CA THR A 385 -38.40 21.78 -5.19
C THR A 385 -39.32 20.60 -5.45
N ALA A 386 -38.77 19.39 -5.49
CA ALA A 386 -39.52 18.16 -5.63
C ALA A 386 -39.75 17.52 -4.24
N ILE A 387 -40.97 17.07 -3.96
CA ILE A 387 -41.34 16.43 -2.71
C ILE A 387 -41.99 15.10 -3.04
N TYR A 388 -41.48 14.03 -2.43
CA TYR A 388 -41.97 12.67 -2.60
C TYR A 388 -42.48 12.14 -1.27
N THR A 389 -43.69 11.58 -1.26
CA THR A 389 -44.22 10.81 -0.13
C THR A 389 -44.17 9.33 -0.47
N TYR A 390 -43.73 8.53 0.48
CA TYR A 390 -43.57 7.10 0.35
C TYR A 390 -44.36 6.36 1.42
N HIS A 391 -44.90 5.21 1.05
CA HIS A 391 -45.47 4.23 1.96
C HIS A 391 -44.54 3.03 2.14
N LYS A 392 -44.42 2.53 3.37
CA LYS A 392 -43.61 1.35 3.66
C LYS A 392 -44.35 0.08 3.24
N ILE A 393 -43.71 -0.74 2.42
CA ILE A 393 -44.23 -2.06 2.03
C ILE A 393 -43.45 -3.17 2.76
N GLN A 394 -44.16 -4.23 3.13
CA GLN A 394 -43.61 -5.35 3.89
C GLN A 394 -42.78 -6.30 3.03
#